data_AF-A0A9Q0S2Z2-F1
#
_entry.id   AF-A0A9Q0S2Z2-F1
#
_cell.length_a   1.000
_cell.length_b   1.000
_cell.length_c   1.000
_cell.angle_alpha   90.00
_cell.angle_beta   90.00
_cell.angle_gamma   90.00
#
_symmetry.space_group_name_H-M   'P 1'
#
loop_
_entity.id
_entity.type
_entity.pdbx_description
1 polymer ?
#
loop_
_entity_poly.entity_id
_entity_poly.type
_entity_poly.pdbx_seq_one_letter_code
_entity_poly.pdbx_strand_id
1 'polypeptide(L)'
;SDFTEQLSLLYDQHAEALQILVSTFRKRNGELRKERPGCHSTLFQAWEIFLQEIEADSVSSSDVASALSRQVSRPLLEKTFHKKVQSRKIFTHRESFDTIISKTEEKLSKCRMDYKQCYMAHRQNQTQHTLAMYIDSHNAYVQQLHATNAMMETYHCDTIPQLLQELEEIYSELCINVSDAVLQGADVISSKVRKL
;
A
#
# COMPACT_ATOMS: atom_id res chain seq x y z
N SER A 1 6.84 -1.99 6.34
CA SER A 1 6.24 -2.47 7.60
C SER A 1 7.05 -3.63 8.15
N ASP A 2 7.10 -4.75 7.44
CA ASP A 2 7.72 -6.01 7.90
C ASP A 2 9.16 -5.85 8.37
N PHE A 3 9.98 -5.11 7.62
CA PHE A 3 11.35 -4.78 8.03
C PHE A 3 11.40 -4.10 9.41
N THR A 4 10.57 -3.07 9.61
CA THR A 4 10.52 -2.30 10.86
C THR A 4 9.97 -3.13 12.01
N GLU A 5 9.03 -4.03 11.75
CA GLU A 5 8.52 -4.97 12.75
C GLU A 5 9.62 -5.95 13.20
N GLN A 6 10.36 -6.52 12.24
CA GLN A 6 11.49 -7.40 12.58
C GLN A 6 12.59 -6.66 13.32
N LEU A 7 12.89 -5.42 12.92
CA LEU A 7 13.85 -4.58 13.64
C LEU A 7 13.39 -4.29 15.07
N SER A 8 12.11 -3.98 15.27
CA SER A 8 11.50 -3.83 16.59
C SER A 8 11.71 -5.07 17.46
N LEU A 9 11.44 -6.27 16.92
CA LEU A 9 11.63 -7.53 17.64
C LEU A 9 13.08 -7.76 18.06
N LEU A 10 14.05 -7.39 17.20
CA LEU A 10 15.47 -7.50 17.54
C LEU A 10 15.87 -6.58 18.69
N TYR A 11 15.38 -5.34 18.72
CA TYR A 11 15.62 -4.43 19.83
C TYR A 11 15.03 -4.94 21.14
N ASP A 12 13.84 -5.54 21.09
CA ASP A 12 13.16 -6.08 22.27
C ASP A 12 13.89 -7.30 22.85
N GLN A 13 14.31 -8.24 21.98
CA GLN A 13 15.14 -9.38 22.38
C GLN A 13 16.49 -8.95 22.98
N HIS A 14 17.11 -7.90 22.42
CA HIS A 14 18.34 -7.35 22.96
C HIS A 14 18.14 -6.73 24.35
N ALA A 15 17.07 -5.95 24.53
CA ALA A 15 16.69 -5.39 25.83
C ALA A 15 16.48 -6.49 26.88
N GLU A 16 15.72 -7.53 26.53
CA GLU A 16 15.47 -8.66 27.44
C GLU A 16 16.77 -9.36 27.86
N ALA A 17 17.68 -9.62 26.91
CA ALA A 17 18.97 -10.23 27.20
C ALA A 17 19.82 -9.38 28.17
N LEU A 18 19.85 -8.05 27.98
CA LEU A 18 20.54 -7.13 28.89
C LEU A 18 19.90 -7.14 30.29
N GLN A 19 18.58 -7.13 30.39
CA GLN A 19 17.87 -7.16 31.67
C GLN A 19 18.14 -8.46 32.45
N ILE A 20 18.14 -9.61 31.76
CA ILE A 20 18.49 -10.91 32.36
C ILE A 20 19.95 -10.89 32.85
N LEU A 21 20.87 -10.32 32.07
CA LEU A 21 22.27 -10.22 32.45
C LEU A 21 22.45 -9.38 33.73
N VAL A 22 21.87 -8.17 33.77
CA VAL A 22 21.94 -7.29 34.93
C VAL A 22 21.33 -7.95 36.17
N SER A 23 20.15 -8.55 36.06
CA SER A 23 19.48 -9.20 37.19
C SER A 23 20.31 -10.36 37.76
N THR A 24 20.91 -11.17 36.89
CA THR A 24 21.79 -12.29 37.27
C THR A 24 23.00 -11.81 38.06
N PHE A 25 23.69 -10.77 37.55
CA PHE A 25 24.90 -10.26 38.20
C PHE A 25 24.60 -9.44 39.45
N ARG A 26 23.46 -8.73 39.55
CA ARG A 26 23.02 -8.11 40.81
C ARG A 26 22.77 -9.14 41.90
N LYS A 27 22.10 -10.26 41.58
CA LYS A 27 21.88 -11.35 42.53
C LYS A 27 23.20 -11.90 43.07
N ARG A 28 24.13 -12.22 42.17
CA ARG A 28 25.48 -12.70 42.51
C ARG A 28 26.27 -11.69 43.34
N ASN A 29 26.17 -10.40 43.01
CA ASN A 29 26.81 -9.32 43.77
C ASN A 29 26.23 -9.22 45.20
N GLY A 30 24.93 -9.42 45.36
CA GLY A 30 24.25 -9.48 46.65
C GLY A 30 24.70 -10.65 47.51
N GLU A 31 24.95 -11.82 46.92
CA GLU A 31 25.53 -12.99 47.60
C GLU A 31 26.96 -12.71 48.08
N LEU A 32 27.81 -12.15 47.23
CA LEU A 32 29.19 -11.77 47.57
C LEU A 32 29.28 -10.76 48.74
N ARG A 33 28.33 -9.82 48.83
CA ARG A 33 28.26 -8.87 49.96
C ARG A 33 27.91 -9.54 51.28
N LYS A 34 27.12 -10.62 51.27
CA LYS A 34 26.79 -11.38 52.49
C LYS A 34 28.02 -12.13 53.02
N GLU A 35 28.91 -12.58 52.13
CA GLU A 35 30.15 -13.26 52.51
C GLU A 35 31.23 -12.32 53.08
N ARG A 36 31.17 -11.01 52.78
CA ARG A 36 32.09 -10.00 53.33
C ARG A 36 31.36 -8.77 53.89
N PRO A 37 30.71 -8.89 55.06
CA PRO A 37 30.05 -7.76 55.71
C PRO A 37 31.11 -6.74 56.16
N GLY A 38 31.08 -5.50 55.65
CA GLY A 38 31.89 -4.38 56.16
C GLY A 38 32.92 -3.77 55.20
N CYS A 39 33.10 -4.31 53.99
CA CYS A 39 34.03 -3.72 53.00
C CYS A 39 33.29 -2.70 52.10
N HIS A 40 33.35 -1.41 52.46
CA HIS A 40 32.98 -0.33 51.54
C HIS A 40 34.06 -0.18 50.47
N SER A 41 33.93 -0.96 49.39
CA SER A 41 34.83 -0.87 48.24
C SER A 41 34.27 0.05 47.17
N THR A 42 35.05 1.04 46.74
CA THR A 42 34.77 1.87 45.57
C THR A 42 34.59 1.02 44.30
N LEU A 43 35.20 -0.16 44.24
CA LEU A 43 35.03 -1.12 43.16
C LEU A 43 33.59 -1.67 43.11
N PHE A 44 32.97 -1.96 44.26
CA PHE A 44 31.58 -2.43 44.30
C PHE A 44 30.61 -1.33 43.85
N GLN A 45 30.92 -0.07 44.15
CA GLN A 45 30.13 1.07 43.71
C GLN A 45 30.29 1.29 42.19
N ALA A 46 31.52 1.25 41.67
CA ALA A 46 31.78 1.36 40.23
C ALA A 46 31.10 0.23 39.44
N TRP A 47 31.13 -1.00 39.97
CA TRP A 47 30.42 -2.13 39.37
C TRP A 47 28.90 -1.94 39.37
N GLU A 48 28.32 -1.42 40.46
CA GLU A 48 26.88 -1.14 40.50
C GLU A 48 26.49 -0.04 39.51
N ILE A 49 27.29 1.02 39.38
CA ILE A 49 27.08 2.06 38.37
C ILE A 49 27.11 1.44 36.97
N PHE A 50 28.08 0.59 36.65
CA PHE A 50 28.12 -0.08 35.36
C PHE A 50 26.86 -0.94 35.11
N LEU A 51 26.39 -1.69 36.10
CA LEU A 51 25.13 -2.45 35.97
C LEU A 51 23.90 -1.54 35.78
N GLN A 52 23.87 -0.36 36.39
CA GLN A 52 22.83 0.65 36.17
C GLN A 52 22.86 1.21 34.74
N GLU A 53 24.04 1.48 34.18
CA GLU A 53 24.17 1.94 32.79
C GLU A 53 23.68 0.89 31.79
N ILE A 54 24.01 -0.39 32.01
CA ILE A 54 23.50 -1.49 31.16
C ILE A 54 21.98 -1.64 31.29
N GLU A 55 21.41 -1.45 32.49
CA GLU A 55 19.96 -1.44 32.67
C GLU A 55 19.30 -0.24 31.96
N ALA A 56 19.93 0.93 31.98
CA ALA A 56 19.44 2.09 31.24
C ALA A 56 19.46 1.85 29.72
N ASP A 57 20.50 1.21 29.17
CA ASP A 57 20.57 0.82 27.76
C ASP A 57 19.52 -0.24 27.38
N SER A 58 19.24 -1.19 28.29
CA SER A 58 18.13 -2.14 28.16
C SER A 58 16.79 -1.42 28.00
N VAL A 59 16.46 -0.51 28.92
CA VAL A 59 15.23 0.29 28.87
C VAL A 59 15.15 1.11 27.59
N SER A 60 16.24 1.80 27.21
CA SER A 60 16.28 2.58 25.97
C SER A 60 16.10 1.70 24.72
N SER A 61 16.58 0.46 24.74
CA SER A 61 16.38 -0.49 23.63
C SER A 61 14.92 -0.93 23.52
N SER A 62 14.27 -1.20 24.65
CA SER A 62 12.83 -1.53 24.67
C SER A 62 11.96 -0.35 24.22
N ASP A 63 12.31 0.89 24.58
CA ASP A 63 11.65 2.10 24.10
C ASP A 63 11.73 2.22 22.58
N VAL A 64 12.91 1.97 21.99
CA VAL A 64 13.10 1.96 20.53
C VAL A 64 12.25 0.89 19.87
N ALA A 65 12.23 -0.34 20.40
CA ALA A 65 11.40 -1.43 19.90
C ALA A 65 9.92 -0.99 19.86
N SER A 66 9.39 -0.55 21.01
CA SER A 66 8.01 -0.08 21.15
C SER A 66 7.67 1.05 20.17
N ALA A 67 8.58 2.02 20.00
CA ALA A 67 8.39 3.12 19.06
C ALA A 67 8.41 2.66 17.60
N LEU A 68 9.33 1.80 17.19
CA LEU A 68 9.37 1.25 15.84
C LEU A 68 8.09 0.47 15.50
N SER A 69 7.57 -0.36 16.41
CA SER A 69 6.31 -1.07 16.17
C SER A 69 5.11 -0.13 16.12
N ARG A 70 4.94 0.74 17.13
CA ARG A 70 3.71 1.54 17.31
C ARG A 70 3.64 2.78 16.44
N GLN A 71 4.79 3.41 16.17
CA GLN A 71 4.84 4.70 15.48
C GLN A 71 5.21 4.57 14.00
N VAL A 72 5.86 3.48 13.60
CA VAL A 72 6.35 3.30 12.22
C VAL A 72 5.67 2.12 11.53
N SER A 73 5.81 0.90 12.08
CA SER A 73 5.29 -0.33 11.45
C SER A 73 3.77 -0.30 11.30
N ARG A 74 3.01 -0.19 12.40
CA ARG A 74 1.54 -0.20 12.35
C ARG A 74 0.95 0.93 11.52
N PRO A 75 1.36 2.21 11.69
CA PRO A 75 0.79 3.30 10.90
C PRO A 75 1.10 3.16 9.41
N LEU A 76 2.31 2.70 9.05
CA LEU A 76 2.65 2.44 7.65
C LEU A 76 1.75 1.36 7.05
N LEU A 77 1.49 0.27 7.79
CA LEU A 77 0.59 -0.78 7.35
C LEU A 77 -0.85 -0.27 7.15
N GLU A 78 -1.39 0.45 8.12
CA GLU A 78 -2.75 1.01 8.07
C GLU A 78 -2.93 1.98 6.90
N LYS A 79 -2.02 2.96 6.77
CA LYS A 79 -2.06 3.96 5.69
C LYS A 79 -1.95 3.33 4.30
N THR A 80 -1.07 2.34 4.13
CA THR A 80 -0.86 1.69 2.82
C THR A 80 -1.93 0.67 2.47
N PHE A 81 -2.60 0.06 3.47
CA PHE A 81 -3.67 -0.91 3.25
C PHE A 81 -4.85 -0.29 2.49
N HIS A 82 -5.34 0.87 2.93
CA HIS A 82 -6.47 1.54 2.27
C HIS A 82 -6.12 1.94 0.83
N LYS A 83 -4.88 2.33 0.57
CA LYS A 83 -4.39 2.66 -0.78
C LYS A 83 -4.35 1.45 -1.71
N LYS A 84 -3.95 0.28 -1.20
CA LYS A 84 -4.06 -0.98 -1.95
C LYS A 84 -5.50 -1.30 -2.36
N VAL A 85 -6.46 -1.08 -1.46
CA VAL A 85 -7.89 -1.30 -1.75
C VAL A 85 -8.40 -0.30 -2.78
N GLN A 86 -8.06 0.98 -2.65
CA GLN A 86 -8.44 2.02 -3.62
C GLN A 86 -7.89 1.72 -5.02
N SER A 87 -6.59 1.40 -5.12
CA SER A 87 -5.96 1.05 -6.41
C SER A 87 -6.67 -0.13 -7.10
N ARG A 88 -7.06 -1.17 -6.34
CA ARG A 88 -7.83 -2.29 -6.89
C ARG A 88 -9.16 -1.86 -7.51
N LYS A 89 -9.88 -0.93 -6.86
CA LYS A 89 -11.16 -0.42 -7.39
C LYS A 89 -10.98 0.29 -8.73
N ILE A 90 -9.92 1.09 -8.87
CA ILE A 90 -9.59 1.78 -10.13
C ILE A 90 -9.38 0.75 -11.25
N PHE A 91 -8.60 -0.30 -11.00
CA PHE A 91 -8.39 -1.35 -12.00
C PHE A 91 -9.67 -2.11 -12.35
N THR A 92 -10.52 -2.42 -11.36
CA THR A 92 -11.83 -3.05 -11.60
C THR A 92 -12.76 -2.15 -12.42
N HIS A 93 -12.78 -0.83 -12.15
CA HIS A 93 -13.55 0.12 -12.95
C HIS A 93 -13.04 0.15 -14.40
N ARG A 94 -11.73 0.24 -14.59
CA ARG A 94 -11.11 0.23 -15.93
C ARG A 94 -11.50 -1.02 -16.72
N GLU A 95 -11.38 -2.21 -16.11
CA GLU A 95 -11.75 -3.48 -16.76
C GLU A 95 -13.25 -3.53 -17.11
N SER A 96 -14.10 -2.99 -16.23
CA SER A 96 -15.54 -2.87 -16.50
C SER A 96 -15.83 -1.97 -17.71
N PHE A 97 -15.18 -0.81 -17.81
CA PHE A 97 -15.31 0.07 -18.96
C PHE A 97 -14.76 -0.54 -20.25
N ASP A 98 -13.59 -1.18 -20.21
CA ASP A 98 -13.02 -1.89 -21.36
C ASP A 98 -14.01 -2.95 -21.90
N THR A 99 -14.68 -3.68 -20.99
CA THR A 99 -15.73 -4.65 -21.35
C THR A 99 -16.94 -3.98 -22.02
N ILE A 100 -17.37 -2.81 -21.53
CA ILE A 100 -18.51 -2.06 -22.11
C ILE A 100 -18.16 -1.53 -23.50
N ILE A 101 -16.96 -0.97 -23.67
CA ILE A 101 -16.47 -0.47 -24.95
C ILE A 101 -16.39 -1.61 -25.97
N SER A 102 -15.76 -2.73 -25.60
CA SER A 102 -15.66 -3.90 -26.47
C SER A 102 -17.04 -4.40 -26.95
N LYS A 103 -18.01 -4.54 -26.04
CA LYS A 103 -19.39 -4.93 -26.41
C LYS A 103 -20.07 -3.92 -27.33
N THR A 104 -19.74 -2.64 -27.17
CA THR A 104 -20.29 -1.54 -27.99
C THR A 104 -19.70 -1.58 -29.40
N GLU A 105 -18.41 -1.87 -29.53
CA GLU A 105 -17.74 -2.08 -30.82
C GLU A 105 -18.26 -3.34 -31.53
N GLU A 106 -18.48 -4.43 -30.81
CA GLU A 106 -19.09 -5.65 -31.35
C GLU A 106 -20.49 -5.38 -31.94
N LYS A 107 -21.33 -4.63 -31.21
CA LYS A 107 -22.65 -4.21 -31.72
C LYS A 107 -22.54 -3.37 -32.97
N LEU A 108 -21.61 -2.40 -33.02
CA LEU A 108 -21.38 -1.58 -34.21
C LEU A 108 -20.97 -2.44 -35.41
N SER A 109 -20.05 -3.38 -35.19
CA SER A 109 -19.59 -4.33 -36.22
C SER A 109 -20.76 -5.13 -36.79
N LYS A 110 -21.64 -5.64 -35.91
CA LYS A 110 -22.86 -6.35 -36.32
C LYS A 110 -23.80 -5.47 -37.14
N CYS A 111 -24.15 -4.27 -36.65
CA CYS A 111 -25.02 -3.35 -37.40
C CYS A 111 -24.44 -3.00 -38.78
N ARG A 112 -23.12 -2.84 -38.88
CA ARG A 112 -22.44 -2.61 -40.17
C ARG A 112 -22.58 -3.80 -41.12
N MET A 113 -22.43 -5.02 -40.62
CA MET A 113 -22.60 -6.24 -41.41
C MET A 113 -24.05 -6.38 -41.91
N ASP A 114 -25.03 -6.19 -41.02
CA ASP A 114 -26.45 -6.27 -41.35
C ASP A 114 -26.82 -5.22 -42.43
N TYR A 115 -26.36 -3.97 -42.25
CA TYR A 115 -26.54 -2.90 -43.24
C TYR A 115 -25.97 -3.28 -44.62
N LYS A 116 -24.74 -3.79 -44.65
CA LYS A 116 -24.09 -4.24 -45.90
C LYS A 116 -24.87 -5.36 -46.57
N GLN A 117 -25.38 -6.32 -45.80
CA GLN A 117 -26.17 -7.44 -46.31
C GLN A 117 -27.50 -6.97 -46.91
N CYS A 118 -28.25 -6.11 -46.20
CA CYS A 118 -29.50 -5.54 -46.70
C CYS A 118 -29.29 -4.70 -47.96
N TYR A 119 -28.21 -3.93 -48.04
CA TYR A 119 -27.82 -3.21 -49.25
C TYR A 119 -27.60 -4.15 -50.44
N MET A 120 -26.82 -5.22 -50.25
CA MET A 120 -26.56 -6.21 -51.31
C MET A 120 -27.85 -6.90 -51.77
N ALA A 121 -28.72 -7.27 -50.83
CA ALA A 121 -30.01 -7.90 -51.14
C ALA A 121 -30.93 -6.98 -51.95
N HIS A 122 -31.04 -5.71 -51.56
CA HIS A 122 -31.82 -4.72 -52.32
C HIS A 122 -31.25 -4.48 -53.71
N ARG A 123 -29.92 -4.41 -53.85
CA ARG A 123 -29.24 -4.25 -55.14
C ARG A 123 -29.48 -5.44 -56.08
N GLN A 124 -29.55 -6.66 -55.56
CA GLN A 124 -29.81 -7.87 -56.34
C GLN A 124 -31.30 -7.99 -56.73
N ASN A 125 -32.22 -7.59 -55.84
CA ASN A 125 -33.65 -7.66 -56.08
C ASN A 125 -34.38 -6.44 -55.49
N GLN A 126 -34.69 -5.48 -56.36
CA GLN A 126 -35.28 -4.21 -55.97
C GLN A 126 -36.79 -4.34 -55.76
N THR A 127 -37.20 -4.43 -54.48
CA THR A 127 -38.60 -4.43 -54.07
C THR A 127 -38.81 -3.40 -52.96
N GLN A 128 -40.06 -3.01 -52.73
CA GLN A 128 -40.42 -2.15 -51.59
C GLN A 128 -39.99 -2.75 -50.25
N HIS A 129 -40.08 -4.07 -50.09
CA HIS A 129 -39.66 -4.75 -48.87
C HIS A 129 -38.14 -4.70 -48.66
N THR A 130 -37.34 -4.98 -49.69
CA THR A 130 -35.87 -4.92 -49.58
C THR A 130 -35.36 -3.49 -49.38
N LEU A 131 -36.08 -2.49 -49.93
CA LEU A 131 -35.80 -1.07 -49.68
C LEU A 131 -36.04 -0.69 -48.22
N ALA A 132 -37.16 -1.10 -47.63
CA ALA A 132 -37.48 -0.83 -46.23
C ALA A 132 -36.40 -1.41 -45.29
N MET A 133 -36.02 -2.68 -45.48
CA MET A 133 -34.98 -3.32 -44.67
C MET A 133 -33.59 -2.67 -44.82
N TYR A 134 -33.26 -2.18 -46.03
CA TYR A 134 -32.03 -1.42 -46.27
C TYR A 134 -32.04 -0.09 -45.50
N ILE A 135 -33.14 0.66 -45.52
CA ILE A 135 -33.27 1.93 -44.79
C ILE A 135 -33.24 1.70 -43.28
N ASP A 136 -33.94 0.69 -42.78
CA ASP A 136 -33.98 0.38 -41.34
C ASP A 136 -32.59 -0.01 -40.81
N SER A 137 -31.88 -0.90 -41.52
CA SER A 137 -30.53 -1.31 -41.15
C SER A 137 -29.51 -0.17 -41.28
N HIS A 138 -29.68 0.74 -42.24
CA HIS A 138 -28.90 1.97 -42.34
C HIS A 138 -29.06 2.84 -41.09
N ASN A 139 -30.31 3.13 -40.71
CA ASN A 139 -30.63 3.97 -39.57
C ASN A 139 -30.08 3.37 -38.28
N ALA A 140 -30.25 2.05 -38.09
CA ALA A 140 -29.69 1.33 -36.94
C ALA A 140 -28.16 1.42 -36.90
N TYR A 141 -27.47 1.25 -38.03
CA TYR A 141 -26.02 1.40 -38.12
C TYR A 141 -25.56 2.81 -37.78
N VAL A 142 -26.17 3.84 -38.35
CA VAL A 142 -25.82 5.25 -38.10
C VAL A 142 -26.03 5.61 -36.62
N GLN A 143 -27.16 5.21 -36.03
CA GLN A 143 -27.42 5.43 -34.61
C GLN A 143 -26.37 4.75 -33.72
N GLN A 144 -26.06 3.48 -34.00
CA GLN A 144 -25.04 2.76 -33.23
C GLN A 144 -23.65 3.36 -33.43
N LEU A 145 -23.31 3.85 -34.63
CA LEU A 145 -22.05 4.53 -34.91
C LEU A 145 -21.89 5.79 -34.07
N HIS A 146 -22.92 6.63 -34.00
CA HIS A 146 -22.91 7.82 -33.15
C HIS A 146 -22.76 7.47 -31.67
N ALA A 147 -23.51 6.48 -31.20
CA ALA A 147 -23.43 6.03 -29.81
C ALA A 147 -22.03 5.49 -29.45
N THR A 148 -21.45 4.66 -30.32
CA THR A 148 -20.10 4.10 -30.13
C THR A 148 -19.04 5.21 -30.12
N ASN A 149 -19.09 6.16 -31.08
CA ASN A 149 -18.15 7.27 -31.12
C ASN A 149 -18.23 8.14 -29.86
N ALA A 150 -19.44 8.50 -29.40
CA ALA A 150 -19.62 9.29 -28.19
C ALA A 150 -19.13 8.55 -26.93
N MET A 151 -19.30 7.23 -26.86
CA MET A 151 -18.77 6.41 -25.77
C MET A 151 -17.24 6.36 -25.79
N MET A 152 -16.62 6.18 -26.97
CA MET A 152 -15.16 6.19 -27.10
C MET A 152 -14.57 7.55 -26.74
N GLU A 153 -15.18 8.63 -27.20
CA GLU A 153 -14.77 9.99 -26.89
C GLU A 153 -14.79 10.24 -25.37
N THR A 154 -15.94 10.01 -24.72
CA THR A 154 -16.05 10.13 -23.25
C THR A 154 -15.02 9.24 -22.53
N TYR A 155 -14.85 7.98 -22.97
CA TYR A 155 -13.94 7.05 -22.32
C TYR A 155 -12.47 7.52 -22.40
N HIS A 156 -12.04 7.97 -23.56
CA HIS A 156 -10.65 8.35 -23.78
C HIS A 156 -10.32 9.76 -23.32
N CYS A 157 -11.24 10.71 -23.47
CA CYS A 157 -11.01 12.11 -23.13
C CYS A 157 -11.29 12.42 -21.66
N ASP A 158 -12.21 11.70 -21.02
CA ASP A 158 -12.62 12.02 -19.64
C ASP A 158 -12.32 10.86 -18.68
N THR A 159 -12.85 9.66 -18.95
CA THR A 159 -12.81 8.56 -17.98
C THR A 159 -11.39 8.04 -17.71
N ILE A 160 -10.61 7.73 -18.75
CA ILE A 160 -9.23 7.25 -18.57
C ILE A 160 -8.37 8.30 -17.86
N PRO A 161 -8.36 9.58 -18.27
CA PRO A 161 -7.61 10.61 -17.56
C PRO A 161 -7.97 10.72 -16.08
N GLN A 162 -9.26 10.66 -15.72
CA GLN A 162 -9.70 10.67 -14.32
C GLN A 162 -9.17 9.46 -13.54
N LEU A 163 -9.28 8.25 -14.10
CA LEU A 163 -8.75 7.04 -13.46
C LEU A 163 -7.22 7.10 -13.28
N LEU A 164 -6.50 7.68 -14.25
CA LEU A 164 -5.06 7.86 -14.16
C LEU A 164 -4.68 8.91 -13.11
N GLN A 165 -5.43 10.00 -13.01
CA GLN A 165 -5.23 11.01 -11.98
C GLN A 165 -5.44 10.42 -10.58
N GLU A 166 -6.52 9.68 -10.34
CA GLU A 166 -6.74 8.99 -9.07
C GLU A 166 -5.59 8.02 -8.73
N LEU A 167 -5.03 7.34 -9.74
CA LEU A 167 -3.90 6.44 -9.55
C LEU A 167 -2.61 7.20 -9.20
N GLU A 168 -2.36 8.35 -9.84
CA GLU A 168 -1.24 9.24 -9.54
C GLU A 168 -1.32 9.81 -8.13
N GLU A 169 -2.50 10.21 -7.68
CA GLU A 169 -2.75 10.67 -6.31
C GLU A 169 -2.43 9.57 -5.29
N ILE A 170 -2.89 8.33 -5.53
CA ILE A 170 -2.55 7.17 -4.71
C ILE A 170 -1.04 6.95 -4.65
N TYR A 171 -0.36 7.00 -5.80
CA TYR A 171 1.09 6.81 -5.87
C TYR A 171 1.84 7.89 -5.09
N SER A 172 1.47 9.15 -5.29
CA SER A 172 2.09 10.30 -4.61
C SER A 172 1.94 10.19 -3.09
N GLU A 173 0.75 9.85 -2.60
CA GLU A 173 0.52 9.62 -1.17
C GLU A 173 1.31 8.42 -0.63
N LEU A 174 1.45 7.34 -1.40
CA LEU A 174 2.29 6.20 -1.00
C LEU A 174 3.76 6.62 -0.85
N CYS A 175 4.29 7.42 -1.77
CA CYS A 175 5.65 7.95 -1.69
C CYS A 175 5.85 8.79 -0.43
N ILE A 176 4.91 9.70 -0.13
CA ILE A 176 4.94 10.51 1.10
C ILE A 176 4.91 9.62 2.35
N ASN A 177 3.95 8.70 2.43
CA ASN A 177 3.81 7.82 3.60
C ASN A 177 5.05 6.95 3.84
N VAL A 178 5.68 6.44 2.78
CA VAL A 178 6.92 5.66 2.90
C VAL A 178 8.08 6.56 3.31
N SER A 179 8.22 7.75 2.72
CA SER A 179 9.26 8.71 3.09
C SER A 179 9.17 9.11 4.57
N ASP A 180 7.98 9.47 5.03
CA ASP A 180 7.72 9.83 6.42
C ASP A 180 8.06 8.68 7.38
N ALA A 181 7.67 7.45 7.02
CA ALA A 181 7.96 6.27 7.84
C ALA A 181 9.47 5.98 7.93
N VAL A 182 10.22 6.19 6.84
CA VAL A 182 11.69 6.05 6.83
C VAL A 182 12.34 7.10 7.71
N LEU A 183 11.93 8.37 7.59
CA LEU A 183 12.45 9.46 8.42
C LEU A 183 12.13 9.22 9.90
N GLN A 184 10.89 8.85 10.22
CA GLN A 184 10.47 8.57 11.58
C GLN A 184 11.21 7.36 12.17
N GLY A 185 11.44 6.31 11.39
CA GLY A 185 12.26 5.17 11.81
C GLY A 185 13.70 5.58 12.14
N ALA A 186 14.31 6.43 11.31
CA ALA A 186 15.65 6.95 11.55
C ALA A 186 15.72 7.83 12.81
N ASP A 187 14.72 8.68 13.03
CA ASP A 187 14.63 9.53 14.23
C ASP A 187 14.48 8.72 15.51
N VAL A 188 13.63 7.68 15.51
CA VAL A 188 13.46 6.77 16.64
C VAL A 188 14.80 6.13 17.02
N ILE A 189 15.54 5.59 16.05
CA ILE A 189 16.85 4.98 16.30
C ILE A 189 17.88 6.01 16.77
N SER A 190 17.91 7.18 16.13
CA SER A 190 18.85 8.26 16.48
C SER A 190 18.61 8.83 17.87
N SER A 191 17.36 8.79 18.36
CA SER A 191 17.01 9.25 19.70
C SER A 191 17.68 8.43 20.81
N LYS A 192 17.94 7.13 20.57
CA LYS A 192 18.72 6.28 21.47
C LYS A 192 20.17 6.75 21.58
N VAL A 193 20.79 7.11 20.45
CA VAL A 193 22.19 7.57 20.42
C VAL A 193 22.39 8.90 21.15
N ARG A 194 21.39 9.80 21.14
CA ARG A 194 21.48 11.09 21.83
C ARG A 194 21.28 11.04 23.35
N LYS A 195 20.79 9.90 23.87
CA LYS A 195 20.56 9.70 25.31
C LYS A 195 21.73 9.00 26.02
N LEU A 196 22.70 8.49 25.26
CA LEU A 196 24.01 7.99 25.72
C LEU A 196 25.02 9.14 25.74
#